data_AF-A0AB38VQK5-F1
#
_entry.id   AF-A0AB38VQK5-F1
#
_cell.length_a   1.000
_cell.length_b   1.000
_cell.length_c   1.000
_cell.angle_alpha   90.00
_cell.angle_beta   90.00
_cell.angle_gamma   90.00
#
_symmetry.space_group_name_H-M   'P 1'
#
loop_
_entity.id
_entity.type
_entity.pdbx_description
1 polymer ?
#
loop_
_entity_poly.entity_id
_entity_poly.type
_entity_poly.pdbx_seq_one_letter_code
_entity_poly.pdbx_strand_id
1 'polypeptide(L)'
;MLLHQPFNDTYGSWRALERAQSEGLIHSLGVSNFTPARLHDLGSFNKVYPAVNQIEINPFHQRTEQVAELQRLGMVVQAWAPFGEGRSGLFDNPVLTEIGQHYGKSVAQVVLRWLYQRGIVSLAKPVRQERMQENLAIDDFSLTEADMEKIAGLDEGTSLFFDHESTATVDFMQGLIQQRRHTN
;
A
#
# COMPACT_ATOMS: atom_id res chain seq x y z
N MET A 1 -14.33 -3.23 3.36
CA MET A 1 -14.51 -2.95 1.92
C MET A 1 -13.64 -1.74 1.56
N LEU A 2 -12.94 -1.79 0.42
CA LEU A 2 -12.13 -0.66 -0.05
C LEU A 2 -12.71 -0.08 -1.34
N LEU A 3 -12.88 1.24 -1.40
CA LEU A 3 -13.09 1.92 -2.66
C LEU A 3 -11.74 1.97 -3.41
N HIS A 4 -11.65 1.24 -4.51
CA HIS A 4 -10.36 0.80 -5.06
C HIS A 4 -9.55 1.91 -5.77
N GLN A 5 -10.22 2.91 -6.37
CA GLN A 5 -9.57 3.90 -7.22
C GLN A 5 -10.15 5.30 -6.95
N PRO A 6 -9.34 6.37 -7.00
CA PRO A 6 -9.78 7.74 -6.69
C PRO A 6 -10.46 8.46 -7.86
N PHE A 7 -11.14 7.72 -8.75
CA PHE A 7 -11.70 8.23 -10.00
C PHE A 7 -13.23 8.24 -9.98
N ASN A 8 -13.82 9.15 -10.77
CA ASN A 8 -15.26 9.30 -10.97
C ASN A 8 -16.01 9.68 -9.66
N ASP A 9 -17.29 9.32 -9.55
CA ASP A 9 -18.16 9.62 -8.39
C ASP A 9 -17.78 8.82 -7.13
N THR A 10 -16.62 9.15 -6.59
CA THR A 10 -16.10 8.60 -5.33
C THR A 10 -17.03 8.90 -4.15
N TYR A 11 -17.67 10.07 -4.14
CA TYR A 11 -18.60 10.51 -3.10
C TYR A 11 -19.91 9.71 -3.09
N GLY A 12 -20.55 9.54 -4.25
CA GLY A 12 -21.77 8.72 -4.37
C GLY A 12 -21.50 7.26 -4.02
N SER A 13 -20.36 6.73 -4.47
CA SER A 13 -19.90 5.39 -4.12
C SER A 13 -19.66 5.24 -2.62
N TRP A 14 -19.03 6.22 -1.98
CA TRP A 14 -18.78 6.22 -0.54
C TRP A 14 -20.08 6.20 0.26
N ARG A 15 -21.06 7.05 -0.09
CA ARG A 15 -22.39 7.04 0.55
C ARG A 15 -23.17 5.73 0.36
N ALA A 16 -22.90 4.98 -0.71
CA ALA A 16 -23.44 3.64 -0.88
C ALA A 16 -22.76 2.64 0.09
N LEU A 17 -21.44 2.73 0.25
CA LEU A 17 -20.69 1.92 1.21
C LEU A 17 -21.08 2.22 2.67
N GLU A 18 -21.33 3.48 3.02
CA GLU A 18 -21.84 3.88 4.34
C GLU A 18 -23.20 3.26 4.64
N ARG A 19 -24.11 3.22 3.66
CA ARG A 19 -25.40 2.55 3.81
C ARG A 19 -25.22 1.05 4.04
N ALA A 20 -24.40 0.40 3.21
CA ALA A 20 -24.10 -1.02 3.38
C ALA A 20 -23.47 -1.34 4.75
N GLN A 21 -22.61 -0.45 5.28
CA GLN A 21 -22.08 -0.59 6.63
C GLN A 21 -23.19 -0.44 7.69
N SER A 22 -24.07 0.56 7.56
CA SER A 22 -25.18 0.76 8.51
C SER A 22 -26.19 -0.38 8.53
N GLU A 23 -26.31 -1.10 7.41
CA GLU A 23 -27.14 -2.31 7.26
C GLU A 23 -26.43 -3.59 7.77
N GLY A 24 -25.18 -3.47 8.24
CA GLY A 24 -24.40 -4.60 8.77
C GLY A 24 -23.75 -5.48 7.70
N LEU A 25 -23.81 -5.11 6.41
CA LEU A 25 -23.23 -5.88 5.31
C LEU A 25 -21.70 -5.76 5.24
N ILE A 26 -21.16 -4.66 5.78
CA ILE A 26 -19.74 -4.35 5.78
C ILE A 26 -19.34 -3.91 7.19
N HIS A 27 -18.25 -4.46 7.73
CA HIS A 27 -17.78 -4.06 9.05
C HIS A 27 -17.00 -2.73 9.02
N SER A 28 -16.05 -2.60 8.09
CA SER A 28 -15.16 -1.43 8.00
C SER A 28 -15.03 -0.92 6.56
N LEU A 29 -14.93 0.40 6.44
CA LEU A 29 -14.77 1.12 5.18
C LEU A 29 -13.36 1.68 5.07
N GLY A 30 -12.79 1.64 3.87
CA GLY A 30 -11.52 2.27 3.56
C GLY A 30 -11.40 2.57 2.09
N VAL A 31 -10.29 3.14 1.68
CA VAL A 31 -9.99 3.49 0.30
C VAL A 31 -8.67 2.88 -0.14
N SER A 32 -8.41 2.90 -1.45
CA SER A 32 -7.14 2.48 -2.03
C SER A 32 -6.70 3.47 -3.09
N ASN A 33 -5.40 3.78 -3.13
CA ASN A 33 -4.77 4.72 -4.05
C ASN A 33 -5.16 6.20 -3.88
N PHE A 34 -5.63 6.60 -2.69
CA PHE A 34 -5.95 8.00 -2.41
C PHE A 34 -4.72 8.74 -1.89
N THR A 35 -4.51 9.97 -2.37
CA THR A 35 -3.62 10.93 -1.71
C THR A 35 -4.21 11.36 -0.35
N PRO A 36 -3.41 11.88 0.60
CA PRO A 36 -3.92 12.34 1.89
C PRO A 36 -5.02 13.39 1.73
N ALA A 37 -4.83 14.35 0.81
CA ALA A 37 -5.80 15.40 0.55
C ALA A 37 -7.15 14.83 0.06
N ARG A 38 -7.13 13.89 -0.89
CA ARG A 38 -8.35 13.25 -1.42
C ARG A 38 -9.05 12.38 -0.37
N LEU A 39 -8.28 11.69 0.48
CA LEU A 39 -8.85 10.89 1.57
C LEU A 39 -9.50 11.79 2.62
N HIS A 40 -8.79 12.83 3.04
CA HIS A 40 -9.25 13.77 4.06
C HIS A 40 -10.49 14.54 3.58
N ASP A 41 -10.52 14.95 2.31
CA ASP A 41 -11.70 15.51 1.65
C ASP A 41 -12.90 14.55 1.73
N LEU A 42 -12.74 13.31 1.26
CA LEU A 42 -13.80 12.30 1.31
C LEU A 42 -14.30 12.06 2.74
N GLY A 43 -13.39 11.91 3.70
CA GLY A 43 -13.75 11.64 5.10
C GLY A 43 -14.43 12.83 5.79
N SER A 44 -14.02 14.07 5.48
CA SER A 44 -14.54 15.28 6.13
C SER A 44 -15.97 15.64 5.69
N PHE A 45 -16.35 15.23 4.48
CA PHE A 45 -17.64 15.57 3.88
C PHE A 45 -18.63 14.37 3.85
N ASN A 46 -18.33 13.28 4.56
CA ASN A 46 -19.21 12.14 4.73
C ASN A 46 -19.31 11.74 6.21
N LYS A 47 -20.18 10.77 6.54
CA LYS A 47 -20.47 10.41 7.94
C LYS A 47 -19.40 9.52 8.56
N VAL A 48 -18.79 8.68 7.73
CA VAL A 48 -17.79 7.70 8.13
C VAL A 48 -16.47 8.09 7.50
N TYR A 49 -15.52 8.44 8.36
CA TYR A 49 -14.15 8.65 7.95
C TYR A 49 -13.53 7.30 7.55
N PRO A 50 -12.77 7.20 6.44
CA PRO A 50 -12.10 5.95 6.05
C PRO A 50 -11.29 5.37 7.22
N ALA A 51 -11.19 4.06 7.37
CA ALA A 51 -10.34 3.45 8.41
C ALA A 51 -8.96 3.05 7.89
N VAL A 52 -8.88 2.81 6.57
CA VAL A 52 -7.71 2.27 5.89
C VAL A 52 -7.47 3.04 4.61
N ASN A 53 -6.20 3.32 4.29
CA ASN A 53 -5.77 3.66 2.94
C ASN A 53 -4.75 2.64 2.45
N GLN A 54 -5.11 1.89 1.42
CA GLN A 54 -4.22 0.91 0.79
C GLN A 54 -3.50 1.54 -0.39
N ILE A 55 -2.18 1.67 -0.33
CA ILE A 55 -1.37 2.39 -1.33
C ILE A 55 -0.08 1.63 -1.65
N GLU A 56 0.55 1.93 -2.79
CA GLU A 56 1.84 1.35 -3.16
C GLU A 56 2.88 1.82 -2.14
N ILE A 57 3.54 0.87 -1.49
CA ILE A 57 4.69 1.17 -0.64
C ILE A 57 5.68 0.03 -0.77
N ASN A 58 6.89 0.34 -1.22
CA ASN A 58 8.02 -0.58 -1.32
C ASN A 58 9.32 0.22 -1.10
N PRO A 59 10.50 -0.42 -0.97
CA PRO A 59 11.76 0.28 -0.74
C PRO A 59 12.12 1.37 -1.76
N PHE A 60 11.60 1.29 -2.99
CA PHE A 60 11.86 2.27 -4.06
C PHE A 60 10.77 3.34 -4.18
N HIS A 61 9.62 3.14 -3.51
CA HIS A 61 8.54 4.12 -3.43
C HIS A 61 7.99 4.15 -2.00
N GLN A 62 8.68 4.86 -1.11
CA GLN A 62 8.49 4.72 0.34
C GLN A 62 7.39 5.62 0.90
N ARG A 63 7.10 6.74 0.23
CA ARG A 63 6.01 7.67 0.53
C ARG A 63 6.03 8.17 1.98
N THR A 64 7.21 8.42 2.53
CA THR A 64 7.43 8.70 3.96
C THR A 64 6.52 9.80 4.52
N GLU A 65 6.46 10.95 3.85
CA GLU A 65 5.62 12.07 4.30
C GLU A 65 4.13 11.74 4.26
N GLN A 66 3.67 11.12 3.16
CA GLN A 66 2.28 10.71 3.00
C GLN A 66 1.86 9.66 4.04
N VAL A 67 2.71 8.68 4.33
CA VAL A 67 2.44 7.70 5.38
C VAL A 67 2.27 8.39 6.73
N ALA A 68 3.20 9.29 7.08
CA ALA A 68 3.13 10.03 8.33
C ALA A 68 1.85 10.90 8.42
N GLU A 69 1.46 11.56 7.34
CA GLU A 69 0.22 12.33 7.29
C GLU A 69 -1.02 11.45 7.48
N LEU A 70 -1.12 10.33 6.77
CA LEU A 70 -2.23 9.38 6.91
C LEU A 70 -2.32 8.83 8.34
N GLN A 71 -1.19 8.47 8.95
CA GLN A 71 -1.14 8.01 10.33
C GLN A 71 -1.56 9.11 11.33
N ARG A 72 -1.17 10.37 11.12
CA ARG A 72 -1.64 11.51 11.94
C ARG A 72 -3.14 11.73 11.83
N LEU A 73 -3.74 11.42 10.68
CA LEU A 73 -5.19 11.43 10.48
C LEU A 73 -5.89 10.20 11.11
N GLY A 74 -5.15 9.31 11.77
CA GLY A 74 -5.68 8.11 12.44
C GLY A 74 -5.88 6.91 11.51
N MET A 75 -5.32 6.93 10.30
CA MET A 75 -5.53 5.89 9.29
C MET A 75 -4.55 4.74 9.44
N VAL A 76 -5.06 3.52 9.27
CA VAL A 76 -4.20 2.37 8.99
C VAL A 76 -3.74 2.46 7.55
N VAL A 77 -2.42 2.53 7.35
CA VAL A 77 -1.82 2.46 6.02
C VAL A 77 -1.56 1.00 5.66
N GLN A 78 -2.03 0.59 4.49
CA GLN A 78 -1.78 -0.74 3.94
C GLN A 78 -0.90 -0.66 2.70
N ALA A 79 0.23 -1.37 2.70
CA ALA A 79 1.11 -1.47 1.54
C ALA A 79 0.61 -2.55 0.58
N TRP A 80 0.26 -2.15 -0.65
CA TRP A 80 0.19 -3.07 -1.78
C TRP A 80 1.52 -3.08 -2.54
N ALA A 81 1.80 -4.21 -3.23
CA ALA A 81 3.10 -4.51 -3.86
C ALA A 81 4.32 -4.19 -2.97
N PRO A 82 4.40 -4.74 -1.73
CA PRO A 82 5.53 -4.50 -0.84
C PRO A 82 6.89 -4.86 -1.46
N PHE A 83 6.89 -5.80 -2.41
CA PHE A 83 8.08 -6.26 -3.14
C PHE A 83 8.19 -5.67 -4.55
N GLY A 84 7.41 -4.65 -4.89
CA GLY A 84 7.38 -4.07 -6.24
C GLY A 84 7.06 -5.09 -7.35
N GLU A 85 6.36 -6.17 -7.02
CA GLU A 85 6.16 -7.35 -7.91
C GLU A 85 7.47 -7.97 -8.45
N GLY A 86 8.59 -7.81 -7.74
CA GLY A 86 9.91 -8.26 -8.17
C GLY A 86 10.56 -7.38 -9.24
N ARG A 87 10.00 -6.20 -9.52
CA ARG A 87 10.60 -5.20 -10.41
C ARG A 87 11.86 -4.60 -9.80
N SER A 88 12.65 -3.93 -10.66
CA SER A 88 13.83 -3.16 -10.28
C SER A 88 14.89 -3.95 -9.48
N GLY A 89 14.93 -5.28 -9.62
CA GLY A 89 15.92 -6.12 -8.96
C GLY A 89 15.83 -6.12 -7.43
N LEU A 90 14.64 -5.89 -6.86
CA LEU A 90 14.45 -5.73 -5.40
C LEU A 90 15.11 -6.85 -4.58
N PHE A 91 14.92 -8.11 -4.99
CA PHE A 91 15.43 -9.27 -4.25
C PHE A 91 16.95 -9.45 -4.33
N ASP A 92 17.60 -8.80 -5.30
CA ASP A 92 19.05 -8.83 -5.50
C ASP A 92 19.71 -7.49 -5.11
N ASN A 93 18.93 -6.56 -4.51
CA ASN A 93 19.45 -5.25 -4.10
C ASN A 93 20.56 -5.44 -3.04
N PRO A 94 21.76 -4.88 -3.22
CA PRO A 94 22.90 -5.14 -2.35
C PRO A 94 22.67 -4.64 -0.92
N VAL A 95 21.98 -3.51 -0.74
CA VAL A 95 21.69 -2.95 0.58
C VAL A 95 20.75 -3.87 1.35
N LEU A 96 19.64 -4.29 0.72
CA LEU A 96 18.68 -5.20 1.35
C LEU A 96 19.29 -6.58 1.63
N THR A 97 20.17 -7.05 0.73
CA THR A 97 20.87 -8.33 0.89
C THR A 97 21.86 -8.29 2.05
N GLU A 98 22.66 -7.23 2.17
CA GLU A 98 23.59 -7.03 3.28
C GLU A 98 22.85 -7.01 4.64
N ILE A 99 21.75 -6.27 4.71
CA ILE A 99 20.90 -6.23 5.91
C ILE A 99 20.35 -7.63 6.20
N GLY A 100 19.81 -8.32 5.20
CA GLY A 100 19.30 -9.69 5.37
C GLY A 100 20.37 -10.64 5.91
N GLN A 101 21.59 -10.60 5.36
CA GLN A 101 22.72 -11.40 5.83
C GLN A 101 23.07 -11.13 7.29
N HIS A 102 23.05 -9.87 7.73
CA HIS A 102 23.32 -9.51 9.12
C HIS A 102 22.37 -10.19 10.11
N TYR A 103 21.10 -10.34 9.73
CA TYR A 103 20.06 -10.96 10.56
C TYR A 103 19.82 -12.44 10.26
N GLY A 104 20.47 -13.02 9.25
CA GLY A 104 20.13 -14.36 8.76
C GLY A 104 18.71 -14.44 8.18
N LYS A 105 18.23 -13.35 7.59
CA LYS A 105 16.87 -13.18 7.04
C LYS A 105 16.92 -12.94 5.54
N SER A 106 15.84 -13.27 4.84
CA SER A 106 15.72 -12.96 3.42
C SER A 106 15.43 -11.48 3.19
N VAL A 107 15.65 -11.01 1.95
CA VAL A 107 15.23 -9.67 1.53
C VAL A 107 13.72 -9.46 1.72
N ALA A 108 12.90 -10.49 1.49
CA ALA A 108 11.47 -10.41 1.71
C ALA A 108 11.14 -10.10 3.18
N GLN A 109 11.79 -10.81 4.11
CA GLN A 109 11.61 -10.58 5.55
C GLN A 109 12.10 -9.20 5.98
N VAL A 110 13.24 -8.74 5.45
CA VAL A 110 13.75 -7.37 5.70
C VAL A 110 12.73 -6.32 5.27
N VAL A 111 12.18 -6.43 4.06
CA VAL A 111 11.18 -5.48 3.54
C VAL A 111 9.89 -5.51 4.36
N LEU A 112 9.40 -6.69 4.73
CA LEU A 112 8.19 -6.81 5.56
C LEU A 112 8.43 -6.28 6.98
N ARG A 113 9.61 -6.53 7.57
CA ARG A 113 9.99 -5.98 8.87
C ARG A 113 10.10 -4.45 8.83
N TRP A 114 10.67 -3.92 7.76
CA TRP A 114 10.76 -2.47 7.53
C TRP A 114 9.36 -1.82 7.47
N LEU A 115 8.41 -2.40 6.74
CA LEU A 115 7.02 -1.93 6.73
C LEU A 115 6.38 -2.02 8.11
N TYR A 116 6.56 -3.15 8.80
CA TYR A 116 6.03 -3.38 10.13
C TYR A 116 6.52 -2.34 11.15
N GLN A 117 7.83 -2.06 11.19
CA GLN A 117 8.41 -1.06 12.09
C GLN A 117 7.95 0.38 11.77
N ARG A 118 7.51 0.65 10.54
CA ARG A 118 6.87 1.92 10.16
C ARG A 118 5.38 1.98 10.52
N GLY A 119 4.82 0.95 11.16
CA GLY A 119 3.39 0.86 11.47
C GLY A 119 2.53 0.70 10.22
N ILE A 120 3.05 0.08 9.17
CA ILE A 120 2.36 -0.16 7.90
C ILE A 120 1.98 -1.63 7.81
N VAL A 121 0.71 -1.90 7.52
CA VAL A 121 0.22 -3.27 7.29
C VAL A 121 0.60 -3.69 5.88
N SER A 122 1.36 -4.77 5.72
CA SER A 122 1.82 -5.26 4.42
C SER A 122 0.92 -6.35 3.84
N LEU A 123 0.58 -6.27 2.55
CA LEU A 123 -0.08 -7.36 1.83
C LEU A 123 0.91 -8.07 0.90
N ALA A 124 1.53 -9.13 1.40
CA ALA A 124 2.34 -10.04 0.61
C ALA A 124 1.46 -11.15 -0.01
N LYS A 125 1.62 -11.42 -1.32
CA LYS A 125 0.91 -12.50 -2.02
C LYS A 125 1.86 -13.66 -2.37
N PRO A 126 2.19 -14.55 -1.42
CA PRO A 126 2.92 -15.77 -1.74
C PRO A 126 2.00 -16.80 -2.42
N VAL A 127 2.51 -17.51 -3.42
CA VAL A 127 1.83 -18.68 -4.03
C VAL A 127 2.35 -20.02 -3.50
N ARG A 128 3.44 -19.99 -2.71
CA ARG A 128 4.09 -21.17 -2.12
C ARG A 128 3.99 -21.10 -0.60
N GLN A 129 3.72 -22.25 0.04
CA GLN A 129 3.51 -22.33 1.48
C GLN A 129 4.77 -21.96 2.27
N GLU A 130 5.95 -22.36 1.80
CA GLU A 130 7.21 -22.05 2.47
C GLU A 130 7.43 -20.52 2.53
N ARG A 131 7.12 -19.81 1.44
CA ARG A 131 7.18 -18.34 1.39
C ARG A 131 6.14 -17.67 2.28
N MET A 132 5.00 -18.31 2.52
CA MET A 132 3.99 -17.79 3.45
C MET A 132 4.53 -17.84 4.89
N GLN A 133 5.11 -18.96 5.29
CA GLN A 133 5.73 -19.10 6.62
C GLN A 133 6.89 -18.13 6.80
N GLU A 134 7.75 -18.00 5.79
CA GLU A 134 8.87 -17.05 5.78
C GLU A 134 8.39 -15.60 5.96
N ASN A 135 7.37 -15.18 5.21
CA ASN A 135 6.81 -13.83 5.27
C ASN A 135 6.13 -13.52 6.62
N LEU A 136 5.69 -14.53 7.37
CA LEU A 136 5.11 -14.36 8.71
C LEU A 136 6.19 -14.32 9.81
N ALA A 137 7.37 -14.90 9.57
CA ALA A 137 8.46 -14.97 10.54
C ALA A 137 9.31 -13.68 10.57
N ILE A 138 8.66 -12.55 10.88
CA ILE A 138 9.28 -11.21 10.94
C ILE A 138 9.30 -10.58 12.34
N ASP A 139 8.79 -11.29 13.36
CA ASP A 139 8.66 -10.77 14.71
C ASP A 139 9.87 -11.07 15.62
N ASP A 140 10.77 -11.94 15.16
CA ASP A 140 11.93 -12.44 15.91
C ASP A 140 13.23 -11.64 15.68
N PHE A 141 13.17 -10.54 14.93
CA PHE A 141 14.28 -9.61 14.74
C PHE A 141 13.78 -8.17 14.61
N SER A 142 14.69 -7.20 14.71
CA SER A 142 14.37 -5.78 14.52
C SER A 142 15.51 -5.09 13.78
N LEU A 143 15.15 -4.31 12.76
CA LEU A 143 16.05 -3.43 12.03
C LEU A 143 16.48 -2.29 12.94
N THR A 144 17.78 -1.99 12.96
CA THR A 144 18.32 -0.84 13.69
C THR A 144 17.97 0.47 13.00
N GLU A 145 18.16 1.61 13.68
CA GLU A 145 18.03 2.93 13.07
C GLU A 145 18.94 3.07 11.83
N ALA A 146 20.17 2.56 11.89
CA ALA A 146 21.09 2.58 10.77
C ALA A 146 20.60 1.74 9.57
N ASP A 147 19.96 0.59 9.81
CA ASP A 147 19.36 -0.20 8.73
C ASP A 147 18.16 0.52 8.12
N MET A 148 17.32 1.14 8.96
CA MET A 148 16.19 1.93 8.50
C MET A 148 16.65 3.13 7.65
N GLU A 149 17.75 3.79 8.03
CA GLU A 149 18.38 4.86 7.24
C GLU A 149 18.95 4.36 5.91
N LYS A 150 19.64 3.21 5.91
CA LYS A 150 20.12 2.57 4.67
C LYS A 150 18.96 2.28 3.71
N ILE A 151 17.85 1.74 4.22
CA ILE A 151 16.67 1.47 3.41
C ILE A 151 16.05 2.79 2.93
N ALA A 152 15.97 3.83 3.77
CA ALA A 152 15.45 5.14 3.37
C ALA A 152 16.19 5.74 2.16
N GLY A 153 17.51 5.49 2.05
CA GLY A 153 18.31 5.90 0.91
C GLY A 153 17.98 5.21 -0.42
N LEU A 154 17.11 4.19 -0.43
CA LEU A 154 16.65 3.51 -1.65
C LEU A 154 15.44 4.16 -2.31
N ASP A 155 14.80 5.16 -1.67
CA ASP A 155 13.58 5.77 -2.22
C ASP A 155 13.87 6.51 -3.53
N GLU A 156 13.18 6.13 -4.60
CA GLU A 156 13.23 6.80 -5.91
C GLU A 156 12.10 7.85 -6.03
N GLY A 157 11.13 7.83 -5.10
CA GLY A 157 10.02 8.79 -5.07
C GLY A 157 8.97 8.58 -6.16
N THR A 158 9.13 7.58 -7.04
CA THR A 158 8.23 7.28 -8.16
C THR A 158 7.61 5.89 -8.06
N SER A 159 6.34 5.77 -8.45
CA SER A 159 5.65 4.48 -8.55
C SER A 159 6.37 3.54 -9.53
N LEU A 160 6.45 2.25 -9.20
CA LEU A 160 6.94 1.20 -10.10
C LEU A 160 5.90 0.80 -11.17
N PHE A 161 4.71 1.41 -11.12
CA PHE A 161 3.57 1.10 -11.97
C PHE A 161 3.10 2.36 -12.69
N PHE A 162 2.34 3.23 -12.02
CA PHE A 162 1.75 4.42 -12.62
C PHE A 162 1.31 5.45 -11.57
N ASP A 163 1.36 6.72 -11.96
CA ASP A 163 0.92 7.84 -11.14
C ASP A 163 -0.59 8.09 -11.29
N HIS A 164 -1.33 7.91 -10.20
CA HIS A 164 -2.78 8.08 -10.15
C HIS A 164 -3.25 9.53 -10.35
N GLU A 165 -2.35 10.52 -10.27
CA GLU A 165 -2.66 11.92 -10.53
C GLU A 165 -2.41 12.31 -12.00
N SER A 166 -1.80 11.43 -12.80
CA SER A 166 -1.56 11.66 -14.23
C SER A 166 -2.80 11.42 -15.08
N THR A 167 -2.99 12.26 -16.11
CA THR A 167 -4.06 12.07 -17.11
C THR A 167 -3.91 10.76 -17.88
N ALA A 168 -2.66 10.34 -18.16
CA ALA A 168 -2.38 9.07 -18.82
C ALA A 168 -2.93 7.85 -18.04
N THR A 169 -2.88 7.89 -16.71
CA THR A 169 -3.47 6.83 -15.87
C THR A 169 -4.99 6.86 -15.93
N VAL A 170 -5.61 8.04 -15.98
CA VAL A 170 -7.06 8.16 -16.14
C VAL A 170 -7.50 7.55 -17.48
N ASP A 171 -6.79 7.84 -18.57
CA ASP A 171 -7.06 7.28 -19.89
C ASP A 171 -6.90 5.75 -19.90
N PHE A 172 -5.83 5.23 -19.29
CA PHE A 172 -5.60 3.80 -19.13
C PHE A 172 -6.75 3.12 -18.39
N MET A 173 -7.18 3.68 -17.25
CA MET A 173 -8.30 3.14 -16.46
C MET A 173 -9.62 3.19 -17.22
N GLN A 174 -9.87 4.25 -17.99
CA GLN A 174 -11.04 4.34 -18.86
C GLN A 174 -11.04 3.23 -19.91
N GLY A 175 -9.88 2.95 -20.53
CA GLY A 175 -9.72 1.86 -21.48
C GLY A 175 -10.06 0.49 -20.90
N LEU A 176 -9.61 0.20 -19.66
CA LEU A 176 -9.96 -1.04 -18.97
C LEU A 176 -11.47 -1.20 -18.74
N ILE A 177 -12.16 -0.10 -18.40
CA ILE A 177 -13.62 -0.12 -18.20
C ILE A 177 -14.34 -0.41 -19.52
N GLN A 178 -13.90 0.24 -20.62
CA GLN A 178 -14.49 0.02 -21.94
C GLN A 178 -14.32 -1.43 -22.39
N GLN A 179 -13.12 -2.01 -22.24
CA GLN A 179 -12.86 -3.42 -22.58
C GLN A 179 -13.80 -4.37 -21.84
N ARG A 180 -13.97 -4.18 -20.51
CA ARG A 180 -14.84 -5.03 -19.69
C ARG A 180 -16.31 -4.94 -20.08
N ARG A 181 -16.77 -3.78 -20.57
CA ARG A 181 -18.15 -3.60 -21.07
C ARG A 181 -18.42 -4.34 -22.39
N HIS A 182 -17.38 -4.65 -23.15
CA HIS A 182 -17.50 -5.39 -24.40
C HIS A 182 -17.34 -6.91 -24.24
N THR A 183 -16.82 -7.38 -23.10
CA THR A 183 -16.60 -8.80 -22.81
C THR A 183 -17.66 -9.43 -21.90
N ASN A 184 -18.66 -8.67 -21.45
CA ASN A 184 -19.83 -9.12 -20.67
C ASN A 184 -21.11 -8.84 -21.45
#